data_AF-A0A7S0S3I7-F1
#
_entry.id   AF-A0A7S0S3I7-F1
#
_cell.length_a   1.000
_cell.length_b   1.000
_cell.length_c   1.000
_cell.angle_alpha   90.00
_cell.angle_beta   90.00
_cell.angle_gamma   90.00
#
_symmetry.space_group_name_H-M   'P 1'
#
loop_
_entity.id
_entity.type
_entity.pdbx_description
1 polymer ?
#
loop_
_entity_poly.entity_id
_entity_poly.type
_entity_poly.pdbx_seq_one_letter_code
_entity_poly.pdbx_strand_id
1 'polypeptide(L)'
;IICKMDGPEDMEAESLAALLSGFQGGLGDLLTELIDHNQIMDSQFAIPEPIQRQSSGTEAHNDGQAGSKSIQKRERASSGSSEPSTSYQVAPSEKANKKATPRELSKVLQSKLSLLDQQQAENDMLKARCRILERIVASRESEIKMLQELRAYTEQGEASGFRDPIAPLGLTMQELRACKLSDIIDLAKKFILDIGSKLMMGGPEAESEDGEVASIGRALLDAFKYAYLVRPDLLLLAAQPIHNEASIVDKEVEQATQEVGEQHWSSAVSHMRLTQEQIRDSWLLVQLYDGWHARLLAERALITAHLTKALQHTTQTNDYASLAGSAGEKEAQLLAKLQQNLVKERCLICLVADVWWSDVLTAVQSCKAIVHSYPRFPDDIALMAASAALYSQGSHKPLLAPAAPEIVPAVRAPAAATTSRVITTSN
;
A
#
# COMPACT_ATOMS: atom_id res chain seq x y z
N ILE A 1 3.06 18.42 17.47
CA ILE A 1 3.64 19.26 16.41
C ILE A 1 2.55 19.37 15.36
N ILE A 2 1.63 20.30 15.58
CA ILE A 2 0.48 20.60 14.73
C ILE A 2 0.60 22.11 14.54
N CYS A 3 1.10 22.53 13.39
CA CYS A 3 1.05 23.92 12.98
C CYS A 3 -0.05 24.01 11.92
N LYS A 4 -1.21 24.53 12.33
CA LYS A 4 -2.13 25.23 11.44
C LYS A 4 -1.36 26.38 10.79
N MET A 5 -1.26 26.38 9.48
CA MET A 5 -0.96 27.58 8.71
C MET A 5 -2.26 28.03 8.05
N ASP A 6 -2.72 29.22 8.42
CA ASP A 6 -3.85 29.92 7.81
C ASP A 6 -3.32 30.88 6.71
N GLY A 7 -3.74 30.66 5.45
CA GLY A 7 -3.79 31.62 4.32
C GLY A 7 -2.54 31.73 3.39
N PRO A 8 -2.66 32.20 2.10
CA PRO A 8 -3.85 32.65 1.35
C PRO A 8 -4.22 31.74 0.15
N GLU A 9 -5.48 31.30 0.06
CA GLU A 9 -5.92 30.21 -0.84
C GLU A 9 -6.12 30.57 -2.33
N ASP A 10 -6.00 31.84 -2.74
CA ASP A 10 -6.44 32.23 -4.10
C ASP A 10 -5.30 32.49 -5.11
N MET A 11 -4.03 32.57 -4.69
CA MET A 11 -2.89 32.80 -5.61
C MET A 11 -2.15 31.53 -6.03
N GLU A 12 -2.28 30.44 -5.27
CA GLU A 12 -1.57 29.20 -5.57
C GLU A 12 -2.29 28.35 -6.62
N ALA A 13 -3.63 28.40 -6.69
CA ALA A 13 -4.42 27.57 -7.60
C ALA A 13 -4.18 27.91 -9.10
N GLU A 14 -4.08 29.20 -9.45
CA GLU A 14 -3.78 29.61 -10.84
C GLU A 14 -2.33 29.34 -11.23
N SER A 15 -1.38 29.48 -10.29
CA SER A 15 0.01 29.08 -10.51
C SER A 15 0.14 27.57 -10.65
N LEU A 16 -0.61 26.77 -9.87
CA LEU A 16 -0.66 25.32 -10.00
C LEU A 16 -1.23 24.92 -11.37
N ALA A 17 -2.36 25.51 -11.79
CA ALA A 17 -3.01 25.20 -13.06
C ALA A 17 -2.12 25.57 -14.28
N ALA A 18 -1.42 26.70 -14.22
CA ALA A 18 -0.48 27.11 -15.27
C ALA A 18 0.74 26.17 -15.36
N LEU A 19 1.23 25.65 -14.24
CA LEU A 19 2.39 24.74 -14.19
C LEU A 19 2.03 23.31 -14.62
N LEU A 20 0.85 22.83 -14.26
CA LEU A 20 0.32 21.53 -14.69
C LEU A 20 -0.02 21.53 -16.18
N SER A 21 -0.39 22.68 -16.75
CA SER A 21 -0.57 22.84 -18.21
C SER A 21 0.73 22.71 -19.03
N GLY A 22 1.89 22.88 -18.38
CA GLY A 22 3.21 22.68 -19.00
C GLY A 22 3.64 21.21 -19.10
N PHE A 23 3.04 20.32 -18.30
CA PHE A 23 3.18 18.87 -18.45
C PHE A 23 2.14 18.39 -19.45
N GLN A 24 2.48 18.42 -20.75
CA GLN A 24 1.66 17.75 -21.75
C GLN A 24 1.65 16.24 -21.49
N GLY A 25 0.54 15.77 -20.90
CA GLY A 25 0.22 14.37 -20.70
C GLY A 25 0.09 13.97 -19.24
N GLY A 26 -1.14 13.95 -18.72
CA GLY A 26 -1.66 13.13 -17.62
C GLY A 26 -1.00 13.16 -16.23
N LEU A 27 0.25 13.60 -16.10
CA LEU A 27 1.07 13.55 -14.88
C LEU A 27 0.71 14.69 -13.92
N GLY A 28 0.35 15.85 -14.47
CA GLY A 28 -0.14 16.96 -13.66
C GLY A 28 -1.43 16.60 -12.93
N ASP A 29 -2.40 16.06 -13.67
CA ASP A 29 -3.65 15.55 -13.11
C ASP A 29 -3.40 14.40 -12.12
N LEU A 30 -2.41 13.53 -12.40
CA LEU A 30 -2.00 12.44 -11.50
C LEU A 30 -1.52 12.95 -10.13
N LEU A 31 -0.69 14.00 -10.12
CA LEU A 31 -0.10 14.54 -8.90
C LEU A 31 -1.11 15.33 -8.08
N THR A 32 -1.97 16.12 -8.73
CA THR A 32 -3.09 16.80 -8.07
C THR A 32 -4.09 15.78 -7.51
N GLU A 33 -4.39 14.72 -8.26
CA GLU A 33 -5.29 13.66 -7.82
C GLU A 33 -4.66 12.80 -6.71
N LEU A 34 -3.34 12.57 -6.71
CA LEU A 34 -2.62 11.92 -5.59
C LEU A 34 -2.66 12.75 -4.30
N ILE A 35 -2.55 14.07 -4.42
CA ILE A 35 -2.68 15.02 -3.31
C ILE A 35 -4.13 15.03 -2.77
N ASP A 36 -5.13 15.07 -3.66
CA ASP A 36 -6.55 14.97 -3.27
C ASP A 36 -6.89 13.58 -2.70
N HIS A 37 -6.27 12.51 -3.21
CA HIS A 37 -6.46 11.16 -2.68
C HIS A 37 -5.86 11.01 -1.28
N ASN A 38 -4.82 11.75 -0.93
CA ASN A 38 -4.30 11.80 0.45
C ASN A 38 -5.32 12.43 1.42
N GLN A 39 -6.04 13.48 1.01
CA GLN A 39 -7.13 14.03 1.83
C GLN A 39 -8.28 13.01 2.02
N ILE A 40 -8.54 12.18 1.00
CA ILE A 40 -9.55 11.11 1.07
C ILE A 40 -9.06 9.95 1.95
N MET A 41 -7.79 9.55 1.85
CA MET A 41 -7.20 8.51 2.71
C MET A 41 -7.22 8.95 4.17
N ASP A 42 -6.83 10.18 4.50
CA ASP A 42 -6.93 10.72 5.87
C ASP A 42 -8.37 10.71 6.42
N SER A 43 -9.38 10.94 5.56
CA SER A 43 -10.79 10.85 5.93
C SER A 43 -11.31 9.41 6.13
N GLN A 44 -10.75 8.43 5.42
CA GLN A 44 -11.15 7.01 5.48
C GLN A 44 -10.39 6.22 6.56
N PHE A 45 -9.22 6.70 6.99
CA PHE A 45 -8.40 6.12 8.05
C PHE A 45 -8.52 6.82 9.40
N ALA A 46 -9.49 7.75 9.56
CA ALA A 46 -9.90 8.23 10.86
C ALA A 46 -10.31 7.04 11.75
N ILE A 47 -9.42 6.67 12.67
CA ILE A 47 -9.68 5.65 13.68
C ILE A 47 -10.95 6.08 14.42
N PRO A 48 -12.03 5.27 14.49
CA PRO A 48 -13.18 5.59 15.31
C PRO A 48 -12.68 5.87 16.72
N GLU A 49 -13.05 7.02 17.31
CA GLU A 49 -12.70 7.30 18.70
C GLU A 49 -12.98 6.05 19.53
N PRO A 50 -12.03 5.63 20.39
CA PRO A 50 -12.20 4.40 21.15
C PRO A 50 -13.51 4.51 21.91
N ILE A 51 -14.46 3.61 21.59
CA ILE A 51 -15.68 3.44 22.37
C ILE A 51 -15.20 3.25 23.80
N GLN A 52 -15.42 4.26 24.63
CA GLN A 52 -15.21 4.19 26.06
C GLN A 52 -16.11 3.07 26.57
N ARG A 53 -15.58 1.84 26.62
CA ARG A 53 -16.19 0.76 27.37
C ARG A 53 -16.16 1.23 28.82
N GLN A 54 -17.33 1.63 29.31
CA GLN A 54 -17.60 1.78 30.73
C GLN A 54 -17.30 0.42 31.39
N SER A 55 -16.07 0.23 31.83
CA SER A 55 -15.72 -0.81 32.78
C SER A 55 -16.31 -0.38 34.12
N SER A 56 -17.47 -0.95 34.45
CA SER A 56 -17.98 -0.96 35.81
C SER A 56 -16.99 -1.73 36.69
N GLY A 57 -16.06 -1.01 37.29
CA GLY A 57 -15.15 -1.53 38.29
C GLY A 57 -15.91 -1.84 39.58
N THR A 58 -16.12 -3.12 39.87
CA THR A 58 -16.34 -3.60 41.23
C THR A 58 -14.96 -3.78 41.87
N GLU A 59 -14.39 -2.69 42.38
CA GLU A 59 -13.21 -2.75 43.24
C GLU A 59 -13.61 -3.32 44.60
N ALA A 60 -13.11 -4.52 44.91
CA ALA A 60 -13.10 -5.05 46.26
C ALA A 60 -12.00 -4.33 47.06
N HIS A 61 -12.43 -3.39 47.90
CA HIS A 61 -11.63 -2.80 48.98
C HIS A 61 -11.12 -3.92 49.92
N ASN A 62 -9.81 -4.06 50.03
CA ASN A 62 -9.17 -4.72 51.15
C ASN A 62 -8.25 -3.68 51.80
N ASP A 63 -8.81 -2.93 52.74
CA ASP A 63 -8.13 -1.89 53.49
C ASP A 63 -7.22 -2.50 54.55
N GLY A 64 -5.99 -2.03 54.55
CA GLY A 64 -5.01 -2.32 55.58
C GLY A 64 -3.87 -1.32 55.56
N GLN A 65 -4.13 -0.02 55.73
CA GLN A 65 -3.22 0.83 56.51
C GLN A 65 -3.78 2.22 56.83
N ALA A 66 -3.62 2.55 58.12
CA ALA A 66 -3.90 3.83 58.73
C ALA A 66 -3.00 4.96 58.20
N GLY A 67 -3.54 6.18 58.14
CA GLY A 67 -2.71 7.37 57.98
C GLY A 67 -3.46 8.62 57.55
N SER A 68 -3.91 9.41 58.52
CA SER A 68 -4.60 10.69 58.40
C SER A 68 -3.91 11.72 57.47
N LYS A 69 -4.69 12.54 56.74
CA LYS A 69 -4.94 13.97 57.04
C LYS A 69 -5.68 14.75 55.94
N SER A 70 -6.70 15.48 56.40
CA SER A 70 -7.14 16.85 56.03
C SER A 70 -7.67 17.22 54.63
N ILE A 71 -9.01 17.35 54.57
CA ILE A 71 -9.83 18.57 54.32
C ILE A 71 -9.46 19.50 53.13
N GLN A 72 -10.37 19.63 52.16
CA GLN A 72 -11.10 20.87 51.75
C GLN A 72 -12.02 20.55 50.54
N LYS A 73 -13.31 20.28 50.74
CA LYS A 73 -14.45 21.23 50.68
C LYS A 73 -14.42 22.21 49.49
N ARG A 74 -15.16 21.89 48.41
CA ARG A 74 -15.93 22.90 47.66
C ARG A 74 -17.18 22.29 47.03
N GLU A 75 -18.27 23.04 47.16
CA GLU A 75 -19.66 22.67 46.92
C GLU A 75 -20.12 22.96 45.48
N ARG A 76 -20.99 22.06 44.99
CA ARG A 76 -22.28 22.28 44.27
C ARG A 76 -22.35 23.23 43.06
N ALA A 77 -22.78 22.66 41.92
CA ALA A 77 -24.06 22.91 41.21
C ALA A 77 -24.14 21.94 40.01
N SER A 78 -25.10 21.03 39.88
CA SER A 78 -26.54 21.17 39.60
C SER A 78 -26.89 21.39 38.12
N SER A 79 -27.13 20.29 37.40
CA SER A 79 -28.12 20.11 36.32
C SER A 79 -28.01 18.64 35.88
N GLY A 80 -28.98 17.75 36.08
CA GLY A 80 -30.41 17.91 35.83
C GLY A 80 -30.73 17.33 34.46
N SER A 81 -30.60 16.02 34.27
CA SER A 81 -31.13 15.31 33.10
C SER A 81 -31.76 14.00 33.55
N SER A 82 -33.07 13.94 33.38
CA SER A 82 -33.98 12.86 33.69
C SER A 82 -33.85 11.75 32.65
N GLU A 83 -33.22 10.63 33.03
CA GLU A 83 -33.31 9.37 32.28
C GLU A 83 -34.41 8.47 32.87
N PRO A 84 -35.17 7.77 32.02
CA PRO A 84 -36.29 6.93 32.45
C PRO A 84 -35.78 5.68 33.17
N SER A 85 -36.20 5.55 34.42
CA SER A 85 -36.03 4.37 35.27
C SER A 85 -36.52 3.11 34.58
N THR A 86 -35.60 2.41 33.92
CA THR A 86 -35.83 1.05 33.45
C THR A 86 -35.69 0.15 34.68
N SER A 87 -36.84 -0.26 35.22
CA SER A 87 -36.98 -1.22 36.30
C SER A 87 -36.28 -2.54 35.94
N TYR A 88 -35.00 -2.65 36.29
CA TYR A 88 -34.30 -3.94 36.32
C TYR A 88 -34.86 -4.74 37.49
N GLN A 89 -35.82 -5.62 37.21
CA GLN A 89 -36.17 -6.72 38.10
C GLN A 89 -34.93 -7.62 38.25
N VAL A 90 -34.18 -7.39 39.33
CA VAL A 90 -33.13 -8.31 39.79
C VAL A 90 -33.83 -9.57 40.28
N ALA A 91 -33.90 -10.58 39.41
CA ALA A 91 -34.32 -11.90 39.81
C ALA A 91 -33.33 -12.47 40.86
N PRO A 92 -33.81 -13.02 41.98
CA PRO A 92 -32.95 -13.59 43.01
C PRO A 92 -32.34 -14.89 42.49
N SER A 93 -31.11 -14.81 41.98
CA SER A 93 -30.31 -15.97 41.60
C SER A 93 -29.64 -16.59 42.84
N GLU A 94 -30.44 -17.09 43.78
CA GLU A 94 -30.00 -18.08 44.77
C GLU A 94 -29.84 -19.44 44.09
N LYS A 95 -28.77 -19.61 43.30
CA LYS A 95 -28.36 -20.92 42.81
C LYS A 95 -26.97 -21.23 43.34
N ALA A 96 -26.98 -21.95 44.46
CA ALA A 96 -25.95 -22.87 44.96
C ALA A 96 -24.53 -22.61 44.45
N ASN A 97 -23.70 -22.04 45.33
CA ASN A 97 -22.24 -22.10 45.29
C ASN A 97 -21.75 -23.56 45.30
N LYS A 98 -21.92 -24.28 44.19
CA LYS A 98 -21.19 -25.51 43.93
C LYS A 98 -19.74 -25.09 43.80
N LYS A 99 -18.94 -25.36 44.84
CA LYS A 99 -17.49 -25.13 44.83
C LYS A 99 -16.92 -25.80 43.59
N ALA A 100 -16.47 -25.00 42.63
CA ALA A 100 -15.83 -25.49 41.41
C ALA A 100 -14.70 -26.44 41.82
N THR A 101 -14.66 -27.61 41.21
CA THR A 101 -13.63 -28.59 41.53
C THR A 101 -12.27 -28.05 41.07
N PRO A 102 -11.14 -28.37 41.76
CA PRO A 102 -9.81 -27.93 41.34
C PRO A 102 -9.48 -28.24 39.87
N ARG A 103 -10.09 -29.31 39.33
CA ARG A 103 -9.96 -29.71 37.92
C ARG A 103 -10.66 -28.75 36.95
N GLU A 104 -11.82 -28.20 37.33
CA GLU A 104 -12.52 -27.19 36.52
C GLU A 104 -11.75 -25.88 36.50
N LEU A 105 -11.22 -25.45 37.66
CA LEU A 105 -10.38 -24.26 37.75
C LEU A 105 -9.10 -24.39 36.91
N SER A 106 -8.46 -25.55 36.94
CA SER A 106 -7.27 -25.82 36.11
C SER A 106 -7.58 -25.77 34.61
N LYS A 107 -8.72 -26.30 34.16
CA LYS A 107 -9.16 -26.18 32.76
C LYS A 107 -9.44 -24.74 32.35
N VAL A 108 -10.12 -23.97 33.21
CA VAL A 108 -10.39 -22.55 32.95
C VAL A 108 -9.09 -21.76 32.90
N LEU A 109 -8.16 -22.00 33.82
CA LEU A 109 -6.84 -21.37 33.82
C LEU A 109 -6.08 -21.69 32.52
N GLN A 110 -6.04 -22.95 32.10
CA GLN A 110 -5.39 -23.34 30.85
C GLN A 110 -6.03 -22.67 29.62
N SER A 111 -7.37 -22.61 29.57
CA SER A 111 -8.08 -21.90 28.50
C SER A 111 -7.76 -20.40 28.50
N LYS A 112 -7.71 -19.76 29.68
CA LYS A 112 -7.36 -18.34 29.81
C LYS A 112 -5.91 -18.06 29.43
N LEU A 113 -4.98 -18.94 29.79
CA LEU A 113 -3.58 -18.86 29.35
C LEU A 113 -3.49 -18.95 27.82
N SER A 114 -4.15 -19.93 27.20
CA SER A 114 -4.15 -20.04 25.73
C SER A 114 -4.78 -18.82 25.03
N LEU A 115 -5.79 -18.20 25.64
CA LEU A 115 -6.41 -16.99 25.11
C LEU A 115 -5.47 -15.78 25.27
N LEU A 116 -4.77 -15.67 26.38
CA LEU A 116 -3.79 -14.61 26.61
C LEU A 116 -2.64 -14.74 25.60
N ASP A 117 -2.11 -15.95 25.39
CA ASP A 117 -1.07 -16.22 24.40
C ASP A 117 -1.54 -15.82 22.98
N GLN A 118 -2.80 -16.14 22.64
CA GLN A 118 -3.41 -15.74 21.36
C GLN A 118 -3.50 -14.21 21.24
N GLN A 119 -3.99 -13.52 22.27
CA GLN A 119 -4.13 -12.06 22.27
C GLN A 119 -2.78 -11.34 22.22
N GLN A 120 -1.78 -11.88 22.91
CA GLN A 120 -0.41 -11.35 22.88
C GLN A 120 0.16 -11.46 21.46
N ALA A 121 -0.01 -12.61 20.81
CA ALA A 121 0.47 -12.82 19.46
C ALA A 121 -0.26 -11.94 18.42
N GLU A 122 -1.57 -11.71 18.60
CA GLU A 122 -2.33 -10.75 17.81
C GLU A 122 -1.83 -9.31 18.02
N ASN A 123 -1.57 -8.91 19.26
CA ASN A 123 -1.04 -7.59 19.58
C ASN A 123 0.34 -7.35 18.94
N ASP A 124 1.22 -8.35 18.98
CA ASP A 124 2.55 -8.27 18.39
C ASP A 124 2.47 -8.17 16.85
N MET A 125 1.52 -8.86 16.23
CA MET A 125 1.24 -8.74 14.80
C MET A 125 0.66 -7.36 14.44
N LEU A 126 -0.27 -6.83 15.24
CA LEU A 126 -0.80 -5.47 15.02
C LEU A 126 0.28 -4.41 15.13
N LYS A 127 1.17 -4.52 16.13
CA LYS A 127 2.35 -3.64 16.24
C LYS A 127 3.27 -3.76 15.03
N ALA A 128 3.52 -4.97 14.55
CA ALA A 128 4.31 -5.17 13.34
C ALA A 128 3.66 -4.50 12.13
N ARG A 129 2.33 -4.63 11.97
CA ARG A 129 1.57 -3.94 10.91
C ARG A 129 1.63 -2.42 11.03
N CYS A 130 1.49 -1.87 12.24
CA CYS A 130 1.62 -0.42 12.47
C CYS A 130 3.00 0.09 12.04
N ARG A 131 4.08 -0.62 12.40
CA ARG A 131 5.44 -0.25 11.97
C ARG A 131 5.61 -0.22 10.45
N ILE A 132 4.98 -1.14 9.72
CA ILE A 132 5.01 -1.13 8.25
C ILE A 132 4.23 0.07 7.69
N LEU A 133 3.07 0.39 8.26
CA LEU A 133 2.31 1.58 7.86
C LEU A 133 3.08 2.88 8.15
N GLU A 134 3.79 2.96 9.27
CA GLU A 134 4.66 4.09 9.60
C GLU A 134 5.80 4.25 8.58
N ARG A 135 6.42 3.14 8.14
CA ARG A 135 7.43 3.16 7.06
C ARG A 135 6.85 3.61 5.72
N ILE A 136 5.65 3.14 5.37
CA ILE A 136 4.92 3.58 4.16
C ILE A 136 4.70 5.10 4.18
N VAL A 137 4.29 5.67 5.31
CA VAL A 137 4.10 7.12 5.45
C VAL A 137 5.46 7.84 5.32
N ALA A 138 6.50 7.38 6.01
CA ALA A 138 7.83 7.98 5.93
C ALA A 138 8.43 7.95 4.51
N SER A 139 8.27 6.82 3.80
CA SER A 139 8.65 6.66 2.39
C SER A 139 7.94 7.70 1.52
N ARG A 140 6.61 7.87 1.67
CA ARG A 140 5.86 8.91 0.95
C ARG A 140 6.32 10.33 1.25
N GLU A 141 6.59 10.65 2.51
CA GLU A 141 7.11 11.96 2.89
C GLU A 141 8.46 12.25 2.22
N SER A 142 9.32 11.22 2.13
CA SER A 142 10.60 11.29 1.42
C SER A 142 10.42 11.52 -0.09
N GLU A 143 9.50 10.80 -0.74
CA GLU A 143 9.16 10.99 -2.16
C GLU A 143 8.61 12.39 -2.44
N ILE A 144 7.71 12.90 -1.59
CA ILE A 144 7.14 14.24 -1.72
C ILE A 144 8.24 15.28 -1.62
N LYS A 145 9.14 15.14 -0.63
CA LYS A 145 10.29 16.03 -0.47
C LYS A 145 11.19 15.98 -1.70
N MET A 146 11.46 14.80 -2.22
CA MET A 146 12.24 14.60 -3.45
C MET A 146 11.62 15.32 -4.66
N LEU A 147 10.30 15.21 -4.83
CA LEU A 147 9.56 15.91 -5.89
C LEU A 147 9.63 17.44 -5.72
N GLN A 148 9.54 17.94 -4.49
CA GLN A 148 9.68 19.36 -4.19
C GLN A 148 11.10 19.87 -4.54
N GLU A 149 12.13 19.10 -4.20
CA GLU A 149 13.51 19.42 -4.53
C GLU A 149 13.76 19.41 -6.05
N LEU A 150 13.21 18.41 -6.76
CA LEU A 150 13.27 18.34 -8.23
C LEU A 150 12.55 19.51 -8.91
N ARG A 151 11.43 19.95 -8.33
CA ARG A 151 10.71 21.13 -8.80
C ARG A 151 11.56 22.39 -8.63
N ALA A 152 12.11 22.60 -7.45
CA ALA A 152 13.00 23.73 -7.17
C ALA A 152 14.23 23.73 -8.08
N TYR A 153 14.84 22.56 -8.33
CA TYR A 153 15.94 22.40 -9.27
C TYR A 153 15.56 22.80 -10.70
N THR A 154 14.36 22.42 -11.14
CA THR A 154 13.88 22.74 -12.50
C THR A 154 13.57 24.23 -12.65
N GLU A 155 13.07 24.90 -11.60
CA GLU A 155 12.73 26.32 -11.61
C GLU A 155 13.96 27.24 -11.44
N GLN A 156 14.92 26.83 -10.61
CA GLN A 156 16.09 27.67 -10.25
C GLN A 156 17.36 27.32 -11.04
N GLY A 157 17.35 26.21 -11.78
CA GLY A 157 18.53 25.67 -12.47
C GLY A 157 19.63 25.19 -11.49
N GLU A 158 20.87 25.09 -12.00
CA GLU A 158 22.04 24.60 -11.26
C GLU A 158 22.39 25.41 -9.99
N ALA A 159 21.80 26.59 -9.81
CA ALA A 159 22.06 27.47 -8.68
C ALA A 159 21.48 26.98 -7.33
N SER A 160 20.64 25.94 -7.34
CA SER A 160 19.94 25.43 -6.16
C SER A 160 20.82 24.69 -5.14
N GLY A 161 22.08 24.37 -5.49
CA GLY A 161 22.95 23.55 -4.63
C GLY A 161 22.43 22.11 -4.42
N PHE A 162 21.41 21.71 -5.20
CA PHE A 162 20.86 20.38 -5.20
C PHE A 162 21.93 19.38 -5.64
N ARG A 163 22.23 18.41 -4.78
CA ARG A 163 23.17 17.34 -5.11
C ARG A 163 22.49 16.44 -6.12
N ASP A 164 23.06 16.33 -7.31
CA ASP A 164 22.52 15.46 -8.35
C ASP A 164 22.52 14.00 -7.83
N PRO A 165 21.34 13.43 -7.54
CA PRO A 165 21.20 12.11 -6.92
C PRO A 165 21.57 10.99 -7.88
N ILE A 166 21.56 11.26 -9.19
CA ILE A 166 21.92 10.31 -10.23
C ILE A 166 23.37 10.48 -10.69
N ALA A 167 24.13 11.42 -10.10
CA ALA A 167 25.58 11.55 -10.33
C ALA A 167 26.36 10.23 -10.19
N PRO A 168 26.02 9.30 -9.28
CA PRO A 168 26.69 8.00 -9.20
C PRO A 168 26.50 7.11 -10.45
N LEU A 169 25.45 7.34 -11.23
CA LEU A 169 25.26 6.70 -12.54
C LEU A 169 26.11 7.34 -13.64
N GLY A 170 26.82 8.44 -13.33
CA GLY A 170 27.55 9.23 -14.32
C GLY A 170 26.63 9.96 -15.29
N LEU A 171 25.37 10.20 -14.89
CA LEU A 171 24.36 10.93 -15.66
C LEU A 171 23.96 12.19 -14.91
N THR A 172 23.65 13.24 -15.66
CA THR A 172 22.96 14.43 -15.19
C THR A 172 21.45 14.27 -15.34
N MET A 173 20.67 15.00 -14.55
CA MET A 173 19.19 14.95 -14.64
C MET A 173 18.66 15.26 -16.05
N GLN A 174 19.36 16.12 -16.79
CA GLN A 174 19.02 16.44 -18.17
C GLN A 174 19.34 15.29 -19.12
N GLU A 175 20.48 14.62 -18.95
CA GLU A 175 20.83 13.42 -19.71
C GLU A 175 19.84 12.29 -19.42
N LEU A 176 19.44 12.07 -18.16
CA LEU A 176 18.45 11.06 -17.83
C LEU A 176 17.10 11.33 -18.50
N ARG A 177 16.65 12.59 -18.53
CA ARG A 177 15.41 12.99 -19.24
C ARG A 177 15.52 12.72 -20.75
N ALA A 178 16.67 13.03 -21.34
CA ALA A 178 16.94 12.85 -22.76
C ALA A 178 17.30 11.40 -23.15
N CYS A 179 17.60 10.55 -22.17
CA CYS A 179 18.06 9.19 -22.37
C CYS A 179 16.97 8.36 -23.05
N LYS A 180 17.36 7.59 -24.07
CA LYS A 180 16.45 6.60 -24.63
C LYS A 180 16.36 5.43 -23.66
N LEU A 181 15.27 4.70 -23.77
CA LEU A 181 15.09 3.49 -22.98
C LEU A 181 16.23 2.49 -23.17
N SER A 182 16.68 2.28 -24.41
CA SER A 182 17.79 1.37 -24.72
C SER A 182 19.04 1.69 -23.91
N ASP A 183 19.34 2.99 -23.76
CA ASP A 183 20.53 3.48 -23.10
C ASP A 183 20.45 3.24 -21.58
N ILE A 184 19.26 3.39 -20.99
CA ILE A 184 18.99 3.08 -19.58
C ILE A 184 19.12 1.59 -19.32
N ILE A 185 18.61 0.74 -20.22
CA ILE A 185 18.74 -0.71 -20.12
C ILE A 185 20.21 -1.12 -20.18
N ASP A 186 20.99 -0.57 -21.12
CA ASP A 186 22.42 -0.88 -21.24
C ASP A 186 23.23 -0.41 -20.03
N LEU A 187 22.87 0.75 -19.47
CA LEU A 187 23.46 1.26 -18.22
C LEU A 187 23.15 0.32 -17.05
N ALA A 188 21.89 -0.10 -16.91
CA ALA A 188 21.48 -1.05 -15.88
C ALA A 188 22.20 -2.40 -16.05
N LYS A 189 22.31 -2.93 -17.27
CA LYS A 189 23.07 -4.16 -17.55
C LYS A 189 24.54 -4.03 -17.13
N LYS A 190 25.22 -2.97 -17.56
CA LYS A 190 26.62 -2.72 -17.21
C LYS A 190 26.81 -2.67 -15.70
N PHE A 191 25.91 -1.98 -15.01
CA PHE A 191 25.90 -1.87 -13.57
C PHE A 191 25.73 -3.24 -12.88
N ILE A 192 24.73 -4.02 -13.31
CA ILE A 192 24.45 -5.36 -12.76
C ILE A 192 25.67 -6.26 -12.89
N LEU A 193 26.37 -6.20 -14.02
CA LEU A 193 27.58 -6.97 -14.25
C LEU A 193 28.75 -6.51 -13.36
N ASP A 194 28.94 -5.21 -13.17
CA ASP A 194 29.99 -4.67 -12.28
C ASP A 194 29.74 -5.04 -10.81
N ILE A 195 28.52 -4.79 -10.32
CA ILE A 195 28.12 -5.17 -8.96
C ILE A 195 28.16 -6.69 -8.77
N GLY A 196 27.67 -7.45 -9.74
CA GLY A 196 27.70 -8.92 -9.69
C GLY A 196 29.12 -9.43 -9.53
N SER A 197 30.06 -8.88 -10.30
CA SER A 197 31.49 -9.19 -10.16
C SER A 197 32.02 -8.87 -8.75
N LYS A 198 31.72 -7.67 -8.22
CA LYS A 198 32.15 -7.26 -6.87
C LYS A 198 31.55 -8.13 -5.77
N LEU A 199 30.27 -8.48 -5.85
CA LEU A 199 29.59 -9.36 -4.90
C LEU A 199 30.16 -10.78 -4.92
N MET A 200 30.48 -11.32 -6.10
CA MET A 200 31.02 -12.67 -6.24
C MET A 200 32.50 -12.77 -5.82
N MET A 201 33.28 -11.69 -5.98
CA MET A 201 34.72 -11.68 -5.70
C MET A 201 35.09 -11.10 -4.33
N GLY A 202 34.27 -10.20 -3.77
CA GLY A 202 34.65 -9.34 -2.64
C GLY A 202 34.61 -9.96 -1.25
N GLY A 203 34.34 -11.27 -1.13
CA GLY A 203 34.32 -11.97 0.15
C GLY A 203 33.34 -11.35 1.17
N PRO A 204 33.55 -11.58 2.48
CA PRO A 204 32.67 -11.03 3.52
C PRO A 204 32.67 -9.49 3.60
N GLU A 205 33.76 -8.84 3.19
CA GLU A 205 33.88 -7.37 3.24
C GLU A 205 32.93 -6.68 2.26
N ALA A 206 32.65 -7.30 1.11
CA ALA A 206 31.65 -6.81 0.17
C ALA A 206 30.21 -6.91 0.70
N GLU A 207 29.96 -7.74 1.73
CA GLU A 207 28.67 -7.83 2.41
C GLU A 207 28.50 -6.78 3.53
N SER A 208 29.53 -5.96 3.81
CA SER A 208 29.45 -4.89 4.80
C SER A 208 28.50 -3.77 4.37
N GLU A 209 27.66 -3.30 5.29
CA GLU A 209 26.74 -2.17 5.05
C GLU A 209 27.45 -0.82 4.83
N ASP A 210 28.70 -0.73 5.27
CA ASP A 210 29.59 0.41 5.05
C ASP A 210 30.54 0.19 3.87
N GLY A 211 30.43 -0.97 3.20
CA GLY A 211 31.25 -1.33 2.06
C GLY A 211 30.91 -0.55 0.78
N GLU A 212 31.82 -0.63 -0.19
CA GLU A 212 31.65 0.00 -1.50
C GLU A 212 30.36 -0.46 -2.19
N VAL A 213 30.05 -1.77 -2.15
CA VAL A 213 28.83 -2.34 -2.75
C VAL A 213 27.56 -1.74 -2.14
N ALA A 214 27.51 -1.59 -0.82
CA ALA A 214 26.36 -0.98 -0.14
C ALA A 214 26.21 0.49 -0.52
N SER A 215 27.32 1.24 -0.60
CA SER A 215 27.31 2.64 -1.04
C SER A 215 26.80 2.79 -2.47
N ILE A 216 27.30 1.96 -3.40
CA ILE A 216 26.85 1.95 -4.80
C ILE A 216 25.39 1.53 -4.88
N GLY A 217 24.98 0.51 -4.11
CA GLY A 217 23.60 0.04 -4.04
C GLY A 217 22.61 1.13 -3.60
N ARG A 218 22.93 1.87 -2.53
CA ARG A 218 22.11 3.02 -2.07
C ARG A 218 21.99 4.08 -3.16
N ALA A 219 23.13 4.49 -3.73
CA ALA A 219 23.18 5.46 -4.80
C ALA A 219 22.34 5.05 -6.02
N LEU A 220 22.37 3.75 -6.38
CA LEU A 220 21.55 3.22 -7.46
C LEU A 220 20.06 3.23 -7.12
N LEU A 221 19.68 2.77 -5.92
CA LEU A 221 18.29 2.75 -5.49
C LEU A 221 17.71 4.17 -5.53
N ASP A 222 18.45 5.14 -4.99
CA ASP A 222 18.10 6.55 -5.08
C ASP A 222 17.95 6.95 -6.55
N ALA A 223 18.93 6.65 -7.39
CA ALA A 223 18.88 6.99 -8.79
C ALA A 223 17.68 6.37 -9.54
N PHE A 224 17.29 5.14 -9.22
CA PHE A 224 16.09 4.51 -9.76
C PHE A 224 14.81 5.20 -9.26
N LYS A 225 14.73 5.56 -7.98
CA LYS A 225 13.59 6.35 -7.46
C LYS A 225 13.44 7.65 -8.23
N TYR A 226 14.55 8.37 -8.40
CA TYR A 226 14.56 9.60 -9.20
C TYR A 226 14.16 9.36 -10.65
N ALA A 227 14.69 8.30 -11.28
CA ALA A 227 14.31 7.93 -12.64
C ALA A 227 12.81 7.61 -12.74
N TYR A 228 12.23 6.92 -11.77
CA TYR A 228 10.81 6.62 -11.73
C TYR A 228 9.93 7.87 -11.57
N LEU A 229 10.35 8.83 -10.75
CA LEU A 229 9.63 10.09 -10.58
C LEU A 229 9.68 10.97 -11.83
N VAL A 230 10.82 10.96 -12.54
CA VAL A 230 11.04 11.82 -13.72
C VAL A 230 10.50 11.18 -15.00
N ARG A 231 10.58 9.86 -15.09
CA ARG A 231 10.24 9.03 -16.25
C ARG A 231 9.38 7.85 -15.79
N PRO A 232 8.11 8.07 -15.42
CA PRO A 232 7.21 6.99 -15.00
C PRO A 232 6.88 6.01 -16.13
N ASP A 233 7.19 6.36 -17.39
CA ASP A 233 7.18 5.44 -18.51
C ASP A 233 8.20 4.29 -18.32
N LEU A 234 9.27 4.49 -17.54
CA LEU A 234 10.21 3.42 -17.18
C LEU A 234 9.57 2.35 -16.27
N LEU A 235 8.59 2.72 -15.43
CA LEU A 235 7.82 1.75 -14.63
C LEU A 235 7.04 0.79 -15.50
N LEU A 236 6.54 1.26 -16.65
CA LEU A 236 5.78 0.41 -17.57
C LEU A 236 6.62 -0.74 -18.11
N LEU A 237 7.94 -0.60 -18.12
CA LEU A 237 8.84 -1.58 -18.69
C LEU A 237 9.36 -2.58 -17.65
N ALA A 238 9.39 -2.17 -16.38
CA ALA A 238 9.52 -3.11 -15.27
C ALA A 238 8.27 -3.99 -15.13
N ALA A 239 7.08 -3.41 -15.37
CA ALA A 239 5.79 -4.10 -15.20
C ALA A 239 5.30 -4.88 -16.43
N GLN A 240 5.81 -4.56 -17.63
CA GLN A 240 5.50 -5.33 -18.83
C GLN A 240 6.56 -6.42 -19.00
N PRO A 241 6.20 -7.71 -19.05
CA PRO A 241 7.08 -8.67 -19.67
C PRO A 241 7.30 -8.16 -21.12
N ILE A 242 8.56 -7.96 -21.50
CA ILE A 242 9.03 -7.27 -22.72
C ILE A 242 8.48 -8.01 -23.96
N HIS A 243 7.20 -7.83 -24.28
CA HIS A 243 6.51 -8.63 -25.29
C HIS A 243 6.08 -7.83 -26.52
N ASN A 244 6.22 -6.50 -26.54
CA ASN A 244 5.46 -5.70 -27.50
C ASN A 244 6.24 -4.72 -28.40
N GLU A 245 7.55 -4.86 -28.58
CA GLU A 245 8.22 -4.27 -29.76
C GLU A 245 8.98 -5.32 -30.56
N ALA A 246 8.21 -6.00 -31.41
CA ALA A 246 8.65 -7.03 -32.35
C ALA A 246 9.50 -6.50 -33.52
N SER A 247 10.48 -5.62 -33.29
CA SER A 247 11.29 -5.10 -34.41
C SER A 247 12.79 -5.00 -34.14
N ILE A 248 13.25 -4.97 -32.90
CA ILE A 248 14.69 -4.85 -32.65
C ILE A 248 15.05 -5.71 -31.43
N VAL A 249 16.03 -6.60 -31.64
CA VAL A 249 16.76 -7.44 -30.68
C VAL A 249 16.37 -8.92 -30.65
N ASP A 250 17.39 -9.68 -31.08
CA ASP A 250 17.65 -11.10 -31.07
C ASP A 250 17.19 -11.90 -29.84
N LYS A 251 17.25 -13.24 -29.99
CA LYS A 251 17.09 -14.38 -29.05
C LYS A 251 17.16 -14.14 -27.52
N GLU A 252 17.81 -13.09 -27.05
CA GLU A 252 17.82 -12.65 -25.65
C GLU A 252 16.42 -12.21 -25.17
N VAL A 253 15.62 -11.55 -26.02
CA VAL A 253 14.24 -11.18 -25.66
C VAL A 253 13.38 -12.45 -25.51
N GLU A 254 13.54 -13.43 -26.40
CA GLU A 254 12.81 -14.70 -26.32
C GLU A 254 13.11 -15.46 -25.02
N GLN A 255 14.37 -15.45 -24.56
CA GLN A 255 14.76 -16.01 -23.26
C GLN A 255 14.20 -15.21 -22.07
N ALA A 256 14.11 -13.88 -22.17
CA ALA A 256 13.49 -13.05 -21.14
C ALA A 256 11.98 -13.31 -21.03
N THR A 257 11.32 -13.59 -22.16
CA THR A 257 9.88 -13.84 -22.27
C THR A 257 9.43 -15.27 -21.94
N GLN A 258 10.37 -16.20 -21.78
CA GLN A 258 10.03 -17.55 -21.34
C GLN A 258 9.40 -17.48 -19.94
N GLU A 259 8.24 -18.12 -19.77
CA GLU A 259 7.48 -18.16 -18.51
C GLU A 259 8.43 -18.37 -17.34
N VAL A 260 8.49 -17.37 -16.47
CA VAL A 260 9.37 -17.39 -15.31
C VAL A 260 8.80 -18.41 -14.34
N GLY A 261 9.44 -19.58 -14.25
CA GLY A 261 9.06 -20.56 -13.25
C GLY A 261 9.12 -19.93 -11.85
N GLU A 262 8.15 -20.24 -10.99
CA GLU A 262 8.05 -19.74 -9.60
C GLU A 262 9.36 -19.91 -8.79
N GLN A 263 10.19 -20.87 -9.20
CA GLN A 263 11.50 -21.16 -8.61
C GLN A 263 12.54 -20.05 -8.86
N HIS A 264 12.40 -19.22 -9.90
CA HIS A 264 13.36 -18.17 -10.21
C HIS A 264 13.43 -17.12 -9.09
N TRP A 265 12.29 -16.54 -8.72
CA TRP A 265 12.20 -15.55 -7.65
C TRP A 265 12.54 -16.15 -6.28
N SER A 266 12.10 -17.38 -6.04
CA SER A 266 12.47 -18.14 -4.83
C SER A 266 13.99 -18.32 -4.72
N SER A 267 14.67 -18.60 -5.84
CA SER A 267 16.12 -18.69 -5.90
C SER A 267 16.78 -17.34 -5.63
N ALA A 268 16.33 -16.26 -6.27
CA ALA A 268 16.87 -14.92 -6.03
C ALA A 268 16.77 -14.51 -4.54
N VAL A 269 15.59 -14.69 -3.93
CA VAL A 269 15.36 -14.41 -2.50
C VAL A 269 16.26 -15.25 -1.59
N SER A 270 16.51 -16.52 -1.92
CA SER A 270 17.41 -17.37 -1.12
C SER A 270 18.84 -16.83 -1.04
N HIS A 271 19.32 -16.13 -2.09
CA HIS A 271 20.66 -15.53 -2.11
C HIS A 271 20.74 -14.21 -1.33
N MET A 272 19.61 -13.54 -1.12
CA MET A 272 19.54 -12.30 -0.34
C MET A 272 19.81 -12.54 1.15
N ARG A 273 19.64 -13.78 1.66
CA ARG A 273 19.83 -14.12 3.08
C ARG A 273 19.03 -13.21 4.01
N LEU A 274 17.74 -13.09 3.72
CA LEU A 274 16.83 -12.26 4.52
C LEU A 274 16.79 -12.72 5.99
N THR A 275 16.73 -11.76 6.90
CA THR A 275 16.48 -12.05 8.32
C THR A 275 15.03 -12.48 8.54
N GLN A 276 14.74 -13.13 9.67
CA GLN A 276 13.36 -13.51 10.02
C GLN A 276 12.44 -12.29 10.16
N GLU A 277 12.96 -11.16 10.62
CA GLU A 277 12.21 -9.91 10.67
C GLU A 277 11.88 -9.39 9.27
N GLN A 278 12.83 -9.38 8.34
CA GLN A 278 12.61 -8.97 6.96
C GLN A 278 11.62 -9.88 6.22
N ILE A 279 11.69 -11.18 6.46
CA ILE A 279 10.74 -12.17 5.90
C ILE A 279 9.32 -11.89 6.41
N ARG A 280 9.16 -11.65 7.72
CA ARG A 280 7.87 -11.28 8.34
C ARG A 280 7.35 -9.95 7.79
N ASP A 281 8.22 -8.96 7.68
CA ASP A 281 7.87 -7.62 7.19
C ASP A 281 7.46 -7.67 5.70
N SER A 282 8.14 -8.49 4.88
CA SER A 282 7.75 -8.78 3.49
C SER A 282 6.37 -9.44 3.42
N TRP A 283 6.11 -10.42 4.29
CA TRP A 283 4.77 -11.05 4.37
C TRP A 283 3.68 -10.04 4.72
N LEU A 284 3.92 -9.14 5.69
CA LEU A 284 2.97 -8.09 6.06
C LEU A 284 2.72 -7.11 4.90
N LEU A 285 3.76 -6.72 4.17
CA LEU A 285 3.64 -5.88 2.98
C LEU A 285 2.78 -6.54 1.90
N VAL A 286 2.99 -7.83 1.62
CA VAL A 286 2.16 -8.59 0.67
C VAL A 286 0.70 -8.64 1.12
N GLN A 287 0.43 -8.89 2.40
CA GLN A 287 -0.95 -8.88 2.92
C GLN A 287 -1.62 -7.50 2.78
N LEU A 288 -0.88 -6.41 3.01
CA LEU A 288 -1.37 -5.05 2.79
C LEU A 288 -1.64 -4.78 1.30
N TYR A 289 -0.68 -5.13 0.45
CA TYR A 289 -0.79 -5.03 -1.00
C TYR A 289 -2.01 -5.78 -1.53
N ASP A 290 -2.16 -7.07 -1.20
CA ASP A 290 -3.28 -7.91 -1.63
C ASP A 290 -4.62 -7.32 -1.20
N GLY A 291 -4.70 -6.82 0.04
CA GLY A 291 -5.91 -6.19 0.58
C GLY A 291 -6.30 -4.91 -0.16
N TRP A 292 -5.34 -4.08 -0.56
CA TRP A 292 -5.59 -2.87 -1.36
C TRP A 292 -5.83 -3.18 -2.83
N HIS A 293 -5.05 -4.07 -3.42
CA HIS A 293 -5.15 -4.52 -4.81
C HIS A 293 -6.50 -5.18 -5.09
N ALA A 294 -6.98 -6.05 -4.19
CA ALA A 294 -8.30 -6.68 -4.32
C ALA A 294 -9.44 -5.64 -4.40
N ARG A 295 -9.34 -4.52 -3.67
CA ARG A 295 -10.34 -3.43 -3.75
C ARG A 295 -10.28 -2.72 -5.10
N LEU A 296 -9.06 -2.46 -5.61
CA LEU A 296 -8.88 -1.87 -6.94
C LEU A 296 -9.41 -2.77 -8.05
N LEU A 297 -9.19 -4.09 -7.96
CA LEU A 297 -9.74 -5.06 -8.90
C LEU A 297 -11.27 -5.11 -8.84
N ALA A 298 -11.86 -5.04 -7.64
CA ALA A 298 -13.31 -4.98 -7.48
C ALA A 298 -13.89 -3.70 -8.11
N GLU A 299 -13.27 -2.55 -7.89
CA GLU A 299 -13.64 -1.29 -8.54
C GLU A 299 -13.53 -1.39 -10.07
N ARG A 300 -12.41 -1.92 -10.59
CA ARG A 300 -12.20 -2.15 -12.03
C ARG A 300 -13.28 -3.03 -12.64
N ALA A 301 -13.66 -4.10 -11.95
CA ALA A 301 -14.72 -4.99 -12.39
C ALA A 301 -16.07 -4.25 -12.52
N LEU A 302 -16.40 -3.38 -11.55
CA LEU A 302 -17.61 -2.54 -11.60
C LEU A 302 -17.56 -1.53 -12.75
N ILE A 303 -16.44 -0.83 -12.93
CA ILE A 303 -16.26 0.14 -14.04
C ILE A 303 -16.41 -0.57 -15.38
N THR A 304 -15.75 -1.72 -15.56
CA THR A 304 -15.80 -2.52 -16.78
C THR A 304 -17.21 -3.04 -17.06
N ALA A 305 -17.94 -3.47 -16.03
CA ALA A 305 -19.32 -3.89 -16.16
C ALA A 305 -20.25 -2.73 -16.60
N HIS A 306 -20.05 -1.53 -16.08
CA HIS A 306 -20.79 -0.35 -16.50
C HIS A 306 -20.45 0.08 -17.93
N LEU A 307 -19.17 0.04 -18.30
CA LEU A 307 -18.72 0.35 -19.66
C LEU A 307 -19.33 -0.64 -20.67
N THR A 308 -19.30 -1.93 -20.34
CA THR A 308 -19.91 -2.98 -21.17
C THR A 308 -21.41 -2.73 -21.38
N LYS A 309 -22.15 -2.35 -20.32
CA LYS A 309 -23.58 -2.00 -20.42
C LYS A 309 -23.81 -0.74 -21.27
N ALA A 310 -22.98 0.29 -21.11
CA ALA A 310 -23.09 1.52 -21.90
C ALA A 310 -22.86 1.26 -23.40
N LEU A 311 -21.88 0.43 -23.74
CA LEU A 311 -21.58 0.02 -25.12
C LEU A 311 -22.71 -0.85 -25.72
N GLN A 312 -23.30 -1.75 -24.92
CA GLN A 312 -24.45 -2.56 -25.35
C GLN A 312 -25.68 -1.70 -25.66
N HIS A 313 -25.98 -0.70 -24.83
CA HIS A 313 -27.08 0.23 -25.10
C HIS A 313 -26.84 1.03 -26.38
N THR A 314 -25.61 1.50 -26.59
CA THR A 314 -25.20 2.24 -27.79
C THR A 314 -25.39 1.42 -29.06
N THR A 315 -25.12 0.12 -28.99
CA THR A 315 -25.28 -0.80 -30.14
C THR A 315 -26.76 -1.08 -30.48
N GLN A 316 -27.66 -1.01 -29.49
CA GLN A 316 -29.08 -1.32 -29.68
C GLN A 316 -29.90 -0.13 -30.21
N THR A 317 -29.50 1.09 -29.87
CA THR A 317 -30.17 2.30 -30.31
C THR A 317 -29.61 2.74 -31.66
N ASN A 318 -30.26 2.38 -32.76
CA ASN A 318 -29.91 2.77 -34.14
C ASN A 318 -29.96 4.30 -34.41
N ASP A 319 -30.18 5.12 -33.39
CA ASP A 319 -30.33 6.55 -33.50
C ASP A 319 -28.99 7.27 -33.24
N TYR A 320 -28.05 7.10 -34.18
CA TYR A 320 -26.68 7.62 -34.10
C TYR A 320 -26.61 9.14 -33.86
N ALA A 321 -27.66 9.89 -34.22
CA ALA A 321 -27.68 11.34 -34.09
C ALA A 321 -27.96 11.81 -32.65
N SER A 322 -28.74 11.07 -31.86
CA SER A 322 -29.09 11.45 -30.48
C SER A 322 -28.10 10.92 -29.44
N LEU A 323 -27.33 9.89 -29.78
CA LEU A 323 -26.31 9.29 -28.89
C LEU A 323 -25.01 10.09 -28.77
N ALA A 324 -24.68 10.92 -29.76
CA ALA A 324 -23.41 11.63 -29.81
C ALA A 324 -23.17 12.60 -28.63
N GLY A 325 -24.24 13.05 -27.95
CA GLY A 325 -24.13 13.98 -26.81
C GLY A 325 -23.99 13.28 -25.45
N SER A 326 -25.03 12.58 -25.01
CA SER A 326 -25.14 12.14 -23.61
C SER A 326 -24.57 10.74 -23.33
N ALA A 327 -24.55 9.85 -24.33
CA ALA A 327 -23.98 8.51 -24.18
C ALA A 327 -22.45 8.56 -24.20
N GLY A 328 -21.88 9.37 -25.10
CA GLY A 328 -20.44 9.59 -25.19
C GLY A 328 -19.85 10.22 -23.93
N GLU A 329 -20.57 11.13 -23.27
CA GLU A 329 -20.09 11.74 -22.01
C GLU A 329 -19.98 10.69 -20.88
N LYS A 330 -21.00 9.82 -20.73
CA LYS A 330 -20.96 8.75 -19.71
C LYS A 330 -19.85 7.74 -19.98
N GLU A 331 -19.62 7.40 -21.24
CA GLU A 331 -18.52 6.53 -21.64
C GLU A 331 -17.16 7.16 -21.33
N ALA A 332 -16.96 8.43 -21.70
CA ALA A 332 -15.74 9.18 -21.40
C ALA A 332 -15.47 9.25 -19.88
N GLN A 333 -16.51 9.49 -19.07
CA GLN A 333 -16.40 9.47 -17.61
C GLN A 333 -15.99 8.09 -17.06
N LEU A 334 -16.51 7.00 -17.62
CA LEU A 334 -16.14 5.64 -17.20
C LEU A 334 -14.70 5.29 -17.62
N LEU A 335 -14.28 5.72 -18.81
CA LEU A 335 -12.90 5.56 -19.28
C LEU A 335 -11.91 6.36 -18.42
N ALA A 336 -12.25 7.59 -18.06
CA ALA A 336 -11.47 8.39 -17.13
C ALA A 336 -11.33 7.70 -15.76
N LYS A 337 -12.42 7.16 -15.21
CA LYS A 337 -12.38 6.37 -13.96
C LYS A 337 -11.52 5.11 -14.07
N LEU A 338 -11.57 4.42 -15.21
CA LEU A 338 -10.73 3.24 -15.44
C LEU A 338 -9.25 3.63 -15.47
N GLN A 339 -8.92 4.75 -16.12
CA GLN A 339 -7.56 5.29 -16.14
C GLN A 339 -7.09 5.67 -14.72
N GLN A 340 -7.92 6.35 -13.93
CA GLN A 340 -7.63 6.66 -12.52
C GLN A 340 -7.41 5.40 -11.69
N ASN A 341 -8.22 4.35 -11.89
CA ASN A 341 -8.03 3.07 -11.19
C ASN A 341 -6.69 2.40 -11.55
N LEU A 342 -6.28 2.43 -12.82
CA LEU A 342 -4.98 1.91 -13.27
C LEU A 342 -3.82 2.73 -12.70
N VAL A 343 -3.97 4.04 -12.60
CA VAL A 343 -3.02 4.93 -11.94
C VAL A 343 -2.86 4.54 -10.46
N LYS A 344 -3.96 4.34 -9.73
CA LYS A 344 -3.94 3.91 -8.33
C LYS A 344 -3.22 2.58 -8.16
N GLU A 345 -3.44 1.62 -9.04
CA GLU A 345 -2.73 0.33 -9.03
C GLU A 345 -1.22 0.53 -9.17
N ARG A 346 -0.78 1.36 -10.13
CA ARG A 346 0.66 1.66 -10.31
C ARG A 346 1.25 2.35 -9.08
N CYS A 347 0.54 3.33 -8.52
CA CYS A 347 0.97 4.04 -7.32
C CYS A 347 1.09 3.12 -6.12
N LEU A 348 0.19 2.14 -6.01
CA LEU A 348 0.23 1.11 -4.98
C LEU A 348 1.45 0.20 -5.15
N ILE A 349 1.72 -0.28 -6.37
CA ILE A 349 2.91 -1.12 -6.64
C ILE A 349 4.19 -0.35 -6.27
N CYS A 350 4.32 0.90 -6.74
CA CYS A 350 5.49 1.74 -6.45
C CYS A 350 5.69 1.94 -4.95
N LEU A 351 4.60 2.20 -4.22
CA LEU A 351 4.65 2.42 -2.77
C LEU A 351 5.16 1.22 -2.00
N VAL A 352 4.61 0.04 -2.30
CA VAL A 352 4.98 -1.18 -1.59
C VAL A 352 6.41 -1.60 -2.00
N ALA A 353 6.78 -1.44 -3.27
CA ALA A 353 8.13 -1.66 -3.74
C ALA A 353 9.13 -0.71 -3.05
N ASP A 354 8.83 0.59 -2.96
CA ASP A 354 9.75 1.57 -2.36
C ASP A 354 10.08 1.23 -0.91
N VAL A 355 9.06 0.93 -0.10
CA VAL A 355 9.23 0.51 1.29
C VAL A 355 10.02 -0.79 1.39
N TRP A 356 9.75 -1.75 0.50
CA TRP A 356 10.47 -3.01 0.50
C TRP A 356 11.96 -2.80 0.19
N TRP A 357 12.29 -2.10 -0.89
CA TRP A 357 13.67 -1.85 -1.32
C TRP A 357 14.46 -0.95 -0.36
N SER A 358 13.80 -0.04 0.36
CA SER A 358 14.45 1.02 1.13
C SER A 358 14.48 0.75 2.63
N ASP A 359 13.39 0.21 3.17
CA ASP A 359 13.21 0.07 4.63
C ASP A 359 13.22 -1.39 5.09
N VAL A 360 12.89 -2.33 4.20
CA VAL A 360 12.94 -3.77 4.54
C VAL A 360 14.30 -4.35 4.17
N LEU A 361 14.79 -4.08 2.96
CA LEU A 361 16.06 -4.61 2.48
C LEU A 361 17.23 -3.71 2.84
N THR A 362 18.40 -4.32 3.10
CA THR A 362 19.65 -3.57 3.11
C THR A 362 20.11 -3.33 1.67
N ALA A 363 20.92 -2.29 1.44
CA ALA A 363 21.41 -1.97 0.10
C ALA A 363 22.17 -3.15 -0.57
N VAL A 364 22.89 -3.94 0.22
CA VAL A 364 23.58 -5.15 -0.27
C VAL A 364 22.57 -6.21 -0.70
N GLN A 365 21.51 -6.42 0.09
CA GLN A 365 20.45 -7.37 -0.26
C GLN A 365 19.70 -6.92 -1.51
N SER A 366 19.48 -5.61 -1.66
CA SER A 366 18.87 -5.04 -2.85
C SER A 366 19.75 -5.31 -4.09
N CYS A 367 21.06 -5.09 -3.99
CA CYS A 367 22.00 -5.43 -5.06
C CYS A 367 21.95 -6.93 -5.41
N LYS A 368 21.90 -7.81 -4.41
CA LYS A 368 21.78 -9.25 -4.62
C LYS A 368 20.49 -9.62 -5.36
N ALA A 369 19.36 -9.03 -4.98
CA ALA A 369 18.09 -9.26 -5.66
C ALA A 369 18.19 -8.89 -7.15
N ILE A 370 18.77 -7.72 -7.45
CA ILE A 370 18.95 -7.25 -8.82
C ILE A 370 19.87 -8.21 -9.61
N VAL A 371 21.03 -8.55 -9.04
CA VAL A 371 22.01 -9.44 -9.70
C VAL A 371 21.45 -10.84 -9.94
N HIS A 372 20.74 -11.40 -8.97
CA HIS A 372 20.18 -12.75 -9.09
C HIS A 372 18.86 -12.80 -9.89
N SER A 373 18.25 -11.66 -10.20
CA SER A 373 17.11 -11.56 -11.13
C SER A 373 17.58 -11.53 -12.59
N TYR A 374 18.82 -11.10 -12.85
CA TYR A 374 19.39 -11.03 -14.20
C TYR A 374 19.36 -12.40 -14.91
N PRO A 375 18.96 -12.49 -16.20
CA PRO A 375 18.81 -11.40 -17.18
C PRO A 375 17.50 -10.60 -17.10
N ARG A 376 16.62 -10.92 -16.16
CA ARG A 376 15.31 -10.25 -16.01
C ARG A 376 15.42 -9.04 -15.11
N PHE A 377 14.53 -8.08 -15.36
CA PHE A 377 14.31 -7.01 -14.41
C PHE A 377 13.64 -7.60 -13.16
N PRO A 378 14.01 -7.17 -11.94
CA PRO A 378 13.35 -7.59 -10.72
C PRO A 378 11.84 -7.34 -10.77
N ASP A 379 11.04 -8.38 -10.56
CA ASP A 379 9.61 -8.23 -10.28
C ASP A 379 9.43 -8.07 -8.78
N ASP A 380 9.19 -6.83 -8.34
CA ASP A 380 9.09 -6.45 -6.94
C ASP A 380 8.01 -7.27 -6.20
N ILE A 381 6.85 -7.45 -6.84
CA ILE A 381 5.73 -8.18 -6.25
C ILE A 381 6.07 -9.68 -6.15
N ALA A 382 6.67 -10.25 -7.20
CA ALA A 382 7.05 -11.66 -7.19
C ALA A 382 8.18 -11.97 -6.18
N LEU A 383 9.16 -11.07 -6.04
CA LEU A 383 10.20 -11.20 -5.03
C LEU A 383 9.66 -11.05 -3.60
N MET A 384 8.75 -10.10 -3.36
CA MET A 384 8.05 -9.97 -2.07
C MET A 384 7.20 -11.20 -1.77
N ALA A 385 6.45 -11.72 -2.75
CA ALA A 385 5.65 -12.93 -2.60
C ALA A 385 6.52 -14.16 -2.32
N ALA A 386 7.65 -14.31 -3.01
CA ALA A 386 8.63 -15.38 -2.75
C ALA A 386 9.23 -15.26 -1.33
N SER A 387 9.52 -14.03 -0.88
CA SER A 387 9.97 -13.76 0.49
C SER A 387 8.89 -14.11 1.53
N ALA A 388 7.64 -13.74 1.26
CA ALA A 388 6.49 -14.05 2.11
C ALA A 388 6.19 -15.56 2.17
N ALA A 389 6.47 -16.30 1.09
CA ALA A 389 6.32 -17.75 1.07
C ALA A 389 7.28 -18.45 2.06
N LEU A 390 8.49 -17.92 2.27
CA LEU A 390 9.42 -18.42 3.29
C LEU A 390 8.85 -18.32 4.70
N TYR A 391 8.11 -17.24 5.00
CA TYR A 391 7.43 -17.08 6.28
C TYR A 391 6.38 -18.18 6.51
N SER A 392 5.62 -18.50 5.47
CA SER A 392 4.54 -19.50 5.52
C SER A 392 5.06 -20.93 5.65
N GLN A 393 6.26 -21.21 5.12
CA GLN A 393 6.93 -22.51 5.27
C GLN A 393 7.49 -22.72 6.68
N GLY A 394 7.85 -21.64 7.38
CA GLY A 394 8.51 -21.66 8.68
C GLY A 394 7.63 -22.06 9.86
N SER A 395 6.69 -23.01 9.76
CA SER A 395 5.83 -23.50 10.86
C SER A 395 5.11 -22.44 11.72
N HIS A 396 5.19 -21.16 11.35
CA HIS A 396 4.50 -20.07 11.99
C HIS A 396 3.04 -20.27 11.65
N LYS A 397 2.28 -20.79 12.63
CA LYS A 397 0.84 -20.92 12.52
C LYS A 397 0.30 -19.54 12.15
N PRO A 398 -0.28 -19.34 10.94
CA PRO A 398 -0.79 -18.03 10.55
C PRO A 398 -1.83 -17.62 11.58
N LEU A 399 -1.48 -16.61 12.38
CA LEU A 399 -2.33 -16.07 13.42
C LEU A 399 -3.39 -15.23 12.73
N LEU A 400 -4.49 -15.89 12.35
CA LEU A 400 -5.59 -15.34 11.56
C LEU A 400 -5.13 -14.69 10.25
N ALA A 401 -5.44 -15.34 9.12
CA ALA A 401 -5.53 -14.60 7.87
C ALA A 401 -6.41 -13.36 8.13
N PRO A 402 -6.01 -12.15 7.66
CA PRO A 402 -6.87 -10.98 7.78
C PRO A 402 -8.25 -11.39 7.31
N ALA A 403 -9.27 -11.19 8.15
CA ALA A 403 -10.65 -11.50 7.79
C ALA A 403 -10.84 -10.90 6.41
N ALA A 404 -11.05 -11.76 5.39
CA ALA A 404 -11.13 -11.32 4.01
C ALA A 404 -12.05 -10.11 4.03
N PRO A 405 -11.61 -8.95 3.49
CA PRO A 405 -12.38 -7.71 3.62
C PRO A 405 -13.78 -8.09 3.23
N GLU A 406 -14.73 -7.96 4.16
CA GLU A 406 -16.10 -8.39 3.93
C GLU A 406 -16.57 -7.52 2.77
N ILE A 407 -16.45 -8.06 1.55
CA ILE A 407 -16.89 -7.39 0.35
C ILE A 407 -18.38 -7.36 0.56
N VAL A 408 -18.87 -6.25 1.12
CA VAL A 408 -20.29 -6.00 1.28
C VAL A 408 -20.85 -6.26 -0.11
N PRO A 409 -21.59 -7.38 -0.31
CA PRO A 409 -21.99 -7.76 -1.64
C PRO A 409 -22.76 -6.56 -2.17
N ALA A 410 -22.25 -5.98 -3.25
CA ALA A 410 -22.82 -4.79 -3.87
C ALA A 410 -24.33 -4.96 -3.86
N VAL A 411 -25.02 -4.05 -3.15
CA VAL A 411 -26.45 -4.08 -2.86
C VAL A 411 -27.15 -4.78 -4.01
N ARG A 412 -27.59 -6.02 -3.76
CA ARG A 412 -28.16 -6.91 -4.77
C ARG A 412 -29.21 -6.07 -5.49
N ALA A 413 -28.94 -5.70 -6.74
CA ALA A 413 -29.83 -4.83 -7.50
C ALA A 413 -31.24 -5.41 -7.37
N PRO A 414 -32.25 -4.58 -7.01
CA PRO A 414 -33.59 -5.08 -6.75
C PRO A 414 -34.00 -5.91 -7.95
N ALA A 415 -34.33 -7.19 -7.71
CA ALA A 415 -34.81 -8.10 -8.72
C ALA A 415 -35.92 -7.37 -9.49
N ALA A 416 -35.65 -7.05 -10.76
CA ALA A 416 -36.64 -6.45 -11.64
C ALA A 416 -37.83 -7.40 -11.66
N ALA A 417 -38.91 -7.02 -10.98
CA ALA A 417 -40.17 -7.71 -11.02
C ALA A 417 -40.61 -7.71 -12.49
N THR A 418 -40.36 -8.82 -13.17
CA THR A 418 -40.80 -9.07 -14.54
C THR A 418 -42.30 -9.33 -14.45
N THR A 419 -43.08 -8.25 -14.43
CA THR A 419 -44.53 -8.33 -14.58
C THR A 419 -44.81 -8.62 -16.05
N SER A 420 -44.83 -9.91 -16.41
CA SER A 420 -45.34 -10.37 -17.71
C SER A 420 -46.80 -9.98 -17.84
N ARG A 421 -47.06 -8.88 -18.57
CA ARG A 421 -48.42 -8.49 -18.97
C ARG A 421 -48.75 -9.25 -20.25
N VAL A 422 -49.43 -10.39 -20.10
CA VAL A 422 -50.02 -11.13 -21.21
C VAL A 422 -51.11 -10.27 -21.84
N ILE A 423 -50.88 -9.77 -23.05
CA ILE A 423 -51.91 -9.16 -23.88
C ILE A 423 -52.55 -10.30 -24.69
N THR A 424 -53.72 -10.77 -24.26
CA THR A 424 -54.59 -11.58 -25.09
C THR A 424 -55.36 -10.66 -26.03
N THR A 425 -55.04 -10.70 -27.32
CA THR A 425 -55.91 -10.18 -28.38
C THR A 425 -56.85 -11.30 -28.84
N SER A 426 -58.15 -11.11 -28.66
CA SER A 426 -59.20 -11.96 -29.23
C SER A 426 -59.41 -11.64 -30.70
N ASN A 427 -59.65 -12.68 -31.51
CA ASN A 427 -60.34 -12.57 -32.80
C ASN A 427 -61.85 -12.66 -32.60
#